data_AF-A0A6L6JJF9-F1
#
_entry.id   AF-A0A6L6JJF9-F1
#
_cell.length_a   1.000
_cell.length_b   1.000
_cell.length_c   1.000
_cell.angle_alpha   90.00
_cell.angle_beta   90.00
_cell.angle_gamma   90.00
#
_symmetry.space_group_name_H-M   'P 1'
#
loop_
_entity.id
_entity.type
_entity.pdbx_description
1 polymer ?
#
loop_
_entity_poly.entity_id
_entity_poly.type
_entity_poly.pdbx_seq_one_letter_code
_entity_poly.pdbx_strand_id
1 'polypeptide(L)'
;MAKSARPSPSLIPAILALVVLVVLGYILFADLQPSRTEHTVTPPIEIEEPELEVITEETPQPAIDQDQLAEEEAGTFVDNLAPSPAENETVMISEEQGEFVRHDGLIAIPRLEHRDTTVGDLMKDGSLSDDTPLTLNYIETEETQTTLRELDQTIEDKTQRITLAQPDGSRREAPLADLLNDKSLEPDASITMITEKKQTRQITAGELAASDLSPSQEVIATINRGVEELSVKDIVQSGELPDNALFYLHRVTEADRQGLWGIIQSGLIQRFRQGLSLEGIAKNKETVSVTIPADADEPLPTGLSSFLGKILNQKVESSYIYNFSTHTMGHDPDLIHPGQQLILIHFSPDELKRIYLFFAEQRNEQAESFAIQP
;
A
#
# COMPACT_ATOMS: atom_id res chain seq x y z
N MET A 1 -19.21 -73.69 -1.28
CA MET A 1 -20.24 -73.22 -2.23
C MET A 1 -21.22 -72.33 -1.48
N ALA A 2 -21.29 -71.04 -1.80
CA ALA A 2 -22.39 -70.15 -1.45
C ALA A 2 -22.50 -69.10 -2.56
N LYS A 3 -23.62 -69.09 -3.29
CA LYS A 3 -23.93 -68.16 -4.38
C LYS A 3 -24.39 -66.83 -3.78
N SER A 4 -23.73 -65.73 -4.15
CA SER A 4 -24.15 -64.37 -3.79
C SER A 4 -25.10 -63.84 -4.88
N ALA A 5 -26.33 -63.48 -4.47
CA ALA A 5 -27.36 -62.92 -5.33
C ALA A 5 -27.15 -61.39 -5.46
N ARG A 6 -27.08 -60.88 -6.71
CA ARG A 6 -27.02 -59.45 -7.00
C ARG A 6 -28.40 -58.81 -6.80
N PRO A 7 -28.53 -57.67 -6.09
CA PRO A 7 -29.79 -56.96 -5.97
C PRO A 7 -30.16 -56.26 -7.28
N SER A 8 -31.44 -56.37 -7.66
CA SER A 8 -32.03 -55.70 -8.83
C SER A 8 -32.03 -54.17 -8.65
N PRO A 9 -31.75 -53.37 -9.70
CA PRO A 9 -31.70 -51.92 -9.59
C PRO A 9 -33.08 -51.33 -9.24
N SER A 10 -33.09 -50.49 -8.21
CA SER A 10 -34.27 -49.77 -7.72
C SER A 10 -34.70 -48.70 -8.74
N LEU A 11 -36.00 -48.66 -9.04
CA LEU A 11 -36.63 -47.72 -9.99
C LEU A 11 -36.73 -46.29 -9.43
N ILE A 12 -36.58 -46.13 -8.12
CA ILE A 12 -36.78 -44.88 -7.37
C ILE A 12 -35.76 -43.79 -7.76
N PRO A 13 -34.43 -44.04 -7.78
CA PRO A 13 -33.46 -43.02 -8.18
C PRO A 13 -33.62 -42.58 -9.64
N ALA A 14 -34.06 -43.48 -10.53
CA ALA A 14 -34.28 -43.15 -11.94
C ALA A 14 -35.47 -42.20 -12.14
N ILE A 15 -36.56 -42.39 -11.39
CA ILE A 15 -37.70 -41.45 -11.41
C ILE A 15 -37.29 -40.09 -10.86
N LEU A 16 -36.51 -40.05 -9.78
CA LEU A 16 -36.07 -38.80 -9.15
C LEU A 16 -35.18 -37.97 -10.10
N ALA A 17 -34.26 -38.61 -10.81
CA ALA A 17 -33.44 -37.95 -11.83
C ALA A 17 -34.29 -37.38 -12.99
N LEU A 18 -35.34 -38.09 -13.40
CA LEU A 18 -36.24 -37.62 -14.45
C LEU A 18 -37.05 -36.40 -14.01
N VAL A 19 -37.52 -36.35 -12.77
CA VAL A 19 -38.24 -35.19 -12.22
C VAL A 19 -37.33 -33.95 -12.19
N VAL A 20 -36.07 -34.11 -11.79
CA VAL A 20 -35.10 -33.00 -11.78
C VAL A 20 -34.88 -32.45 -13.19
N LEU A 21 -34.73 -33.32 -14.20
CA LEU A 21 -34.57 -32.89 -15.59
C LEU A 21 -35.81 -32.16 -16.14
N VAL A 22 -37.01 -32.60 -15.78
CA VAL A 22 -38.26 -31.94 -16.20
C VAL A 22 -38.39 -30.55 -15.56
N VAL A 23 -38.05 -30.42 -14.27
CA VAL A 23 -38.08 -29.12 -13.57
C VAL A 23 -37.05 -28.16 -14.16
N LEU A 24 -35.83 -28.64 -14.43
CA LEU A 24 -34.78 -27.80 -15.02
C LEU A 24 -35.16 -27.35 -16.43
N GLY A 25 -35.73 -28.24 -17.25
CA GLY A 25 -36.23 -27.91 -18.58
C GLY A 25 -37.39 -26.91 -18.55
N TYR A 26 -38.28 -27.01 -17.56
CA TYR A 26 -39.37 -26.05 -17.40
C TYR A 26 -38.85 -24.65 -17.02
N ILE A 27 -37.85 -24.56 -16.13
CA ILE A 27 -37.26 -23.27 -15.74
C ILE A 27 -36.59 -22.59 -16.94
N LEU A 28 -35.80 -23.33 -17.73
CA LEU A 28 -35.16 -22.79 -18.94
C LEU A 28 -36.18 -22.36 -20.01
N PHE A 29 -37.32 -23.04 -20.10
CA PHE A 29 -38.38 -22.64 -21.03
C PHE A 29 -39.18 -21.42 -20.56
N ALA A 30 -39.42 -21.30 -19.25
CA ALA A 30 -40.18 -20.20 -18.68
C ALA A 30 -39.46 -18.84 -18.80
N ASP A 31 -38.13 -18.85 -18.84
CA ASP A 31 -37.30 -17.64 -18.95
C ASP A 31 -37.18 -17.10 -20.39
N LEU A 32 -37.67 -17.84 -21.39
CA LEU A 32 -37.58 -17.48 -22.81
C LEU A 32 -38.79 -16.69 -23.34
N GLN A 33 -39.66 -16.15 -22.49
CA GLN A 33 -40.78 -15.30 -22.92
C GLN A 33 -40.44 -13.80 -22.79
N PRO A 34 -40.16 -13.09 -23.91
CA PRO A 34 -39.92 -11.65 -23.87
C PRO A 34 -41.23 -10.91 -23.53
N SER A 35 -41.22 -10.19 -22.41
CA SER A 35 -42.30 -9.29 -22.00
C SER A 35 -42.31 -8.02 -22.87
N ARG A 36 -42.85 -8.12 -24.09
CA ARG A 36 -43.31 -6.93 -24.83
C ARG A 36 -44.67 -6.51 -24.27
N THR A 37 -44.67 -5.50 -23.41
CA THR A 37 -45.86 -4.70 -23.12
C THR A 37 -45.92 -3.53 -24.09
N GLU A 38 -46.76 -3.65 -25.13
CA GLU A 38 -47.14 -2.53 -25.99
C GLU A 38 -47.99 -1.55 -25.19
N HIS A 39 -47.43 -0.39 -24.83
CA HIS A 39 -48.21 0.74 -24.33
C HIS A 39 -48.66 1.61 -25.50
N THR A 40 -49.93 1.48 -25.88
CA THR A 40 -50.60 2.42 -26.79
C THR A 40 -50.83 3.74 -26.04
N VAL A 41 -50.02 4.76 -26.32
CA VAL A 41 -50.25 6.13 -25.87
C VAL A 41 -50.70 6.97 -27.07
N THR A 42 -51.95 7.41 -27.02
CA THR A 42 -52.55 8.50 -27.82
C THR A 42 -52.66 9.69 -26.88
N PRO A 43 -52.27 10.94 -27.24
CA PRO A 43 -52.24 11.55 -28.57
C PRO A 43 -50.92 11.39 -29.33
N PRO A 44 -50.90 11.62 -30.66
CA PRO A 44 -49.71 11.43 -31.48
C PRO A 44 -48.60 12.39 -31.05
N ILE A 45 -47.44 11.85 -30.76
CA ILE A 45 -46.19 12.60 -30.62
C ILE A 45 -45.80 13.03 -32.05
N GLU A 46 -45.66 14.34 -32.27
CA GLU A 46 -44.98 14.85 -33.46
C GLU A 46 -43.53 14.37 -33.41
N ILE A 47 -43.21 13.41 -34.27
CA ILE A 47 -41.83 13.01 -34.54
C ILE A 47 -41.28 14.12 -35.43
N GLU A 48 -40.57 15.10 -34.86
CA GLU A 48 -39.54 15.79 -35.61
C GLU A 48 -38.55 14.72 -36.06
N GLU A 49 -38.40 14.54 -37.37
CA GLU A 49 -37.36 13.68 -37.94
C GLU A 49 -36.03 14.11 -37.31
N PRO A 50 -35.36 13.29 -36.48
CA PRO A 50 -33.99 13.61 -36.12
C PRO A 50 -33.24 13.65 -37.44
N GLU A 51 -32.65 14.81 -37.75
CA GLU A 51 -31.67 14.93 -38.82
C GLU A 51 -30.72 13.74 -38.67
N LEU A 52 -30.67 12.90 -39.69
CA LEU A 52 -29.66 11.86 -39.79
C LEU A 52 -28.33 12.59 -39.71
N GLU A 53 -27.72 12.59 -38.52
CA GLU A 53 -26.29 12.83 -38.41
C GLU A 53 -25.66 11.83 -39.35
N VAL A 54 -25.12 12.36 -40.44
CA VAL A 54 -24.22 11.62 -41.32
C VAL A 54 -23.18 11.06 -40.39
N ILE A 55 -23.22 9.74 -40.17
CA ILE A 55 -22.06 8.99 -39.69
C ILE A 55 -21.03 9.26 -40.78
N THR A 56 -20.24 10.31 -40.56
CA THR A 56 -18.97 10.45 -41.21
C THR A 56 -18.26 9.18 -40.78
N GLU A 57 -18.10 8.23 -41.69
CA GLU A 57 -17.17 7.13 -41.49
C GLU A 57 -15.91 7.80 -40.96
N GLU A 58 -15.65 7.64 -39.65
CA GLU A 58 -14.41 8.07 -39.07
C GLU A 58 -13.36 7.41 -39.94
N THR A 59 -12.66 8.25 -40.70
CA THR A 59 -11.49 7.85 -41.43
C THR A 59 -10.68 7.07 -40.40
N PRO A 60 -10.33 5.79 -40.62
CA PRO A 60 -9.60 5.03 -39.61
C PRO A 60 -8.37 5.86 -39.30
N GLN A 61 -8.36 6.47 -38.11
CA GLN A 61 -7.22 7.21 -37.63
C GLN A 61 -6.07 6.21 -37.73
N PRO A 62 -4.89 6.62 -38.25
CA PRO A 62 -3.75 5.72 -38.27
C PRO A 62 -3.63 5.18 -36.85
N ALA A 63 -3.58 3.85 -36.72
CA ALA A 63 -3.39 3.21 -35.43
C ALA A 63 -2.25 3.97 -34.75
N ILE A 64 -2.55 4.69 -33.66
CA ILE A 64 -1.50 5.25 -32.83
C ILE A 64 -0.68 4.04 -32.46
N ASP A 65 0.59 4.05 -32.86
CA ASP A 65 1.51 2.97 -32.58
C ASP A 65 1.57 2.84 -31.06
N GLN A 66 0.88 1.84 -30.51
CA GLN A 66 0.68 1.71 -29.07
C GLN A 66 2.02 1.61 -28.34
N ASP A 67 3.02 1.09 -29.04
CA ASP A 67 4.40 0.99 -28.58
C ASP A 67 5.03 2.39 -28.45
N GLN A 68 4.85 3.27 -29.43
CA GLN A 68 5.35 4.65 -29.35
C GLN A 68 4.68 5.45 -28.23
N LEU A 69 3.36 5.26 -28.03
CA LEU A 69 2.65 5.91 -26.94
C LEU A 69 3.15 5.41 -25.58
N ALA A 70 3.37 4.10 -25.43
CA ALA A 70 3.92 3.53 -24.21
C ALA A 70 5.35 4.02 -23.92
N GLU A 71 6.18 4.18 -24.95
CA GLU A 71 7.52 4.76 -24.82
C GLU A 71 7.49 6.24 -24.40
N GLU A 72 6.57 7.03 -24.93
CA GLU A 72 6.37 8.43 -24.54
C GLU A 72 5.85 8.57 -23.10
N GLU A 73 4.88 7.72 -22.70
CA GLU A 73 4.41 7.60 -21.33
C GLU A 73 5.57 7.23 -20.38
N ALA A 74 6.37 6.23 -20.74
CA ALA A 74 7.53 5.81 -19.95
C ALA A 74 8.58 6.93 -19.82
N GLY A 75 8.83 7.66 -20.91
CA GLY A 75 9.70 8.83 -20.92
C GLY A 75 9.27 9.88 -19.91
N THR A 76 8.01 10.29 -20.01
CA THR A 76 7.44 11.32 -19.16
C THR A 76 7.34 10.87 -17.70
N PHE A 77 7.02 9.60 -17.46
CA PHE A 77 7.03 9.02 -16.12
C PHE A 77 8.40 9.18 -15.47
N VAL A 78 9.47 8.78 -16.16
CA VAL A 78 10.83 8.86 -15.63
C VAL A 78 11.31 10.29 -15.43
N ASP A 79 10.96 11.22 -16.33
CA ASP A 79 11.37 12.61 -16.22
C ASP A 79 10.74 13.32 -15.00
N ASN A 80 9.55 12.87 -14.59
CA ASN A 80 8.81 13.40 -13.45
C ASN A 80 9.04 12.64 -12.14
N LEU A 81 9.88 11.59 -12.12
CA LEU A 81 10.22 10.89 -10.87
C LEU A 81 10.99 11.76 -9.88
N ALA A 82 11.76 12.72 -10.38
CA ALA A 82 12.52 13.67 -9.58
C ALA A 82 12.30 15.09 -10.10
N PRO A 83 12.37 16.12 -9.23
CA PRO A 83 12.22 17.52 -9.64
C PRO A 83 13.12 17.89 -10.81
N SER A 84 12.67 18.85 -11.61
CA SER A 84 13.47 19.33 -12.73
C SER A 84 14.67 20.12 -12.21
N PRO A 85 15.87 20.02 -12.85
CA PRO A 85 17.02 20.83 -12.47
C PRO A 85 16.74 22.35 -12.48
N ALA A 86 15.76 22.79 -13.26
CA ALA A 86 15.37 24.20 -13.33
C ALA A 86 14.61 24.70 -12.08
N GLU A 87 14.01 23.79 -11.31
CA GLU A 87 13.16 24.13 -10.17
C GLU A 87 13.97 24.37 -8.89
N ASN A 88 15.22 23.89 -8.83
CA ASN A 88 16.10 23.96 -7.64
C ASN A 88 15.37 23.54 -6.35
N GLU A 89 14.48 22.56 -6.44
CA GLU A 89 13.72 22.07 -5.31
C GLU A 89 14.59 21.15 -4.45
N THR A 90 14.52 21.34 -3.12
CA THR A 90 15.21 20.46 -2.17
C THR A 90 14.28 19.32 -1.80
N VAL A 91 14.69 18.08 -2.06
CA VAL A 91 13.87 16.90 -1.78
C VAL A 91 14.04 16.48 -0.33
N MET A 92 12.95 16.42 0.42
CA MET A 92 12.95 15.99 1.83
C MET A 92 12.94 14.47 1.92
N ILE A 93 13.98 13.86 2.52
CA ILE A 93 14.07 12.42 2.75
C ILE A 93 13.54 12.09 4.15
N SER A 94 12.36 11.47 4.23
CA SER A 94 11.75 11.03 5.49
C SER A 94 12.15 9.59 5.86
N GLU A 95 11.72 9.12 7.03
CA GLU A 95 11.86 7.71 7.44
C GLU A 95 10.72 6.82 6.90
N GLU A 96 9.66 7.41 6.33
CA GLU A 96 8.46 6.67 5.92
C GLU A 96 8.54 6.17 4.47
N GLN A 97 9.12 6.98 3.58
CA GLN A 97 9.24 6.65 2.17
C GLN A 97 10.54 7.18 1.58
N GLY A 98 11.15 6.40 0.68
CA GLY A 98 12.26 6.87 -0.13
C GLY A 98 11.81 7.68 -1.34
N GLU A 99 12.67 8.57 -1.82
CA GLU A 99 12.40 9.54 -2.90
C GLU A 99 13.42 9.39 -4.04
N PHE A 100 13.01 9.76 -5.27
CA PHE A 100 13.94 9.88 -6.39
C PHE A 100 14.52 11.29 -6.45
N VAL A 101 15.83 11.39 -6.63
CA VAL A 101 16.57 12.65 -6.72
C VAL A 101 17.58 12.56 -7.86
N ARG A 102 17.79 13.68 -8.56
CA ARG A 102 18.84 13.78 -9.58
C ARG A 102 20.22 13.92 -8.94
N HIS A 103 21.26 13.53 -9.66
CA HIS A 103 22.64 13.58 -9.18
C HIS A 103 23.09 15.01 -8.79
N ASP A 104 22.61 16.02 -9.51
CA ASP A 104 22.86 17.44 -9.22
C ASP A 104 21.91 18.04 -8.16
N GLY A 105 20.94 17.25 -7.68
CA GLY A 105 19.92 17.68 -6.74
C GLY A 105 20.42 17.94 -5.32
N LEU A 106 19.62 18.72 -4.59
CA LEU A 106 19.76 18.94 -3.15
C LEU A 106 18.75 18.08 -2.41
N ILE A 107 19.21 17.51 -1.31
CA ILE A 107 18.37 16.76 -0.39
C ILE A 107 18.42 17.41 0.98
N ALA A 108 17.30 17.35 1.66
CA ALA A 108 17.18 17.69 3.06
C ALA A 108 16.93 16.40 3.83
N ILE A 109 17.55 16.25 5.00
CA ILE A 109 17.39 15.08 5.87
C ILE A 109 17.10 15.57 7.29
N PRO A 110 15.97 15.21 7.90
CA PRO A 110 15.64 15.67 9.24
C PRO A 110 16.51 14.94 10.26
N ARG A 111 17.07 15.67 11.22
CA ARG A 111 17.83 15.09 12.32
C ARG A 111 16.87 14.63 13.40
N LEU A 112 16.38 13.40 13.25
CA LEU A 112 15.42 12.80 14.15
C LEU A 112 16.12 12.06 15.29
N GLU A 113 15.71 12.35 16.52
CA GLU A 113 16.11 11.62 17.72
C GLU A 113 14.88 10.89 18.27
N HIS A 114 14.95 9.57 18.41
CA HIS A 114 13.88 8.79 19.03
C HIS A 114 14.22 8.51 20.49
N ARG A 115 13.23 8.69 21.38
CA ARG A 115 13.40 8.50 22.81
C ARG A 115 12.17 7.85 23.45
N ASP A 116 12.40 6.76 24.16
CA ASP A 116 11.41 6.17 25.06
C ASP A 116 11.44 6.93 26.39
N THR A 117 10.35 7.62 26.74
CA THR A 117 10.33 8.53 27.88
C THR A 117 8.91 8.82 28.36
N THR A 118 8.74 9.81 29.25
CA THR A 118 7.45 10.31 29.70
C THR A 118 7.23 11.75 29.26
N VAL A 119 5.97 12.18 29.13
CA VAL A 119 5.63 13.59 28.82
C VAL A 119 6.27 14.54 29.83
N GLY A 120 6.24 14.18 31.13
CA GLY A 120 6.80 14.99 32.19
C GLY A 120 8.32 15.13 32.15
N ASP A 121 9.03 14.15 31.59
CA ASP A 121 10.48 14.23 31.39
C ASP A 121 10.82 15.08 30.16
N LEU A 122 10.05 14.97 29.08
CA LEU A 122 10.19 15.85 27.90
C LEU A 122 9.97 17.33 28.27
N MET A 123 8.96 17.62 29.09
CA MET A 123 8.67 18.98 29.56
C MET A 123 9.80 19.58 30.43
N LYS A 124 10.64 18.75 31.05
CA LYS A 124 11.77 19.18 31.88
C LYS A 124 13.09 19.20 31.12
N ASP A 125 13.11 18.72 29.88
CA ASP A 125 14.32 18.64 29.08
C ASP A 125 14.73 20.03 28.59
N GLY A 126 15.71 20.63 29.27
CA GLY A 126 16.26 21.93 28.90
C GLY A 126 17.04 21.96 27.58
N SER A 127 17.22 20.81 26.91
CA SER A 127 17.77 20.75 25.54
C SER A 127 16.73 21.01 24.45
N LEU A 128 15.43 21.05 24.80
CA LEU A 128 14.34 21.32 23.86
C LEU A 128 13.95 22.79 23.95
N SER A 129 13.94 23.49 22.82
CA SER A 129 13.34 24.82 22.72
C SER A 129 11.84 24.70 22.53
N ASP A 130 11.06 25.72 22.93
CA ASP A 130 9.60 25.70 22.85
C ASP A 130 9.05 25.41 21.45
N ASP A 131 9.78 25.80 20.40
CA ASP A 131 9.45 25.60 18.98
C ASP A 131 9.93 24.25 18.41
N THR A 132 10.64 23.43 19.19
CA THR A 132 11.14 22.13 18.73
C THR A 132 9.96 21.22 18.36
N PRO A 133 9.86 20.75 17.11
CA PRO A 133 8.79 19.85 16.68
C PRO A 133 8.99 18.45 17.27
N LEU A 134 7.91 17.87 17.78
CA LEU A 134 7.85 16.55 18.39
C LEU A 134 6.72 15.73 17.75
N THR A 135 6.99 14.45 17.52
CA THR A 135 5.96 13.45 17.22
C THR A 135 5.92 12.46 18.38
N LEU A 136 4.80 12.40 19.09
CA LEU A 136 4.58 11.50 20.20
C LEU A 136 3.78 10.29 19.75
N ASN A 137 4.30 9.10 19.96
CA ASN A 137 3.59 7.85 19.80
C ASN A 137 3.31 7.25 21.17
N TYR A 138 2.04 6.99 21.49
CA TYR A 138 1.66 6.47 22.80
C TYR A 138 0.42 5.60 22.73
N ILE A 139 0.20 4.83 23.79
CA ILE A 139 -1.00 4.02 23.95
C ILE A 139 -1.94 4.78 24.87
N GLU A 140 -3.09 5.16 24.34
CA GLU A 140 -4.20 5.70 25.11
C GLU A 140 -5.03 4.53 25.62
N THR A 141 -5.26 4.52 26.93
CA THR A 141 -6.08 3.51 27.60
C THR A 141 -7.43 4.10 27.92
N GLU A 142 -8.48 3.56 27.30
CA GLU A 142 -9.86 3.94 27.56
C GLU A 142 -10.53 2.84 28.39
N GLU A 143 -11.02 3.22 29.58
CA GLU A 143 -11.79 2.32 30.44
C GLU A 143 -13.28 2.59 30.26
N THR A 144 -14.03 1.57 29.84
CA THR A 144 -15.48 1.66 29.65
C THR A 144 -16.19 0.66 30.56
N GLN A 145 -17.15 1.14 31.34
CA GLN A 145 -18.04 0.26 32.08
C GLN A 145 -19.08 -0.36 31.13
N THR A 146 -19.18 -1.69 31.14
CA THR A 146 -20.11 -2.45 30.29
C THR A 146 -20.47 -3.78 30.98
N THR A 147 -21.11 -4.70 30.28
CA THR A 147 -21.45 -6.06 30.73
C THR A 147 -21.04 -7.08 29.65
N LEU A 148 -20.80 -8.34 30.02
CA LEU A 148 -20.51 -9.37 29.03
C LEU A 148 -21.67 -9.56 28.04
N ARG A 149 -22.92 -9.39 28.49
CA ARG A 149 -24.10 -9.45 27.62
C ARG A 149 -24.11 -8.33 26.58
N GLU A 150 -23.75 -7.11 26.96
CA GLU A 150 -23.66 -5.98 26.03
C GLU A 150 -22.54 -6.21 25.01
N LEU A 151 -21.36 -6.66 25.46
CA LEU A 151 -20.27 -7.03 24.56
C LEU A 151 -20.66 -8.13 23.58
N ASP A 152 -21.46 -9.12 24.01
CA ASP A 152 -22.00 -10.16 23.13
C ASP A 152 -22.95 -9.61 22.06
N GLN A 153 -23.65 -8.51 22.34
CA GLN A 153 -24.55 -7.88 21.37
C GLN A 153 -23.83 -6.92 20.43
N THR A 154 -22.78 -6.24 20.90
CA THR A 154 -22.08 -5.21 20.14
C THR A 154 -20.92 -5.74 19.29
N ILE A 155 -20.20 -6.75 19.78
CA ILE A 155 -19.02 -7.29 19.09
C ILE A 155 -19.42 -8.55 18.33
N GLU A 156 -19.42 -8.45 17.00
CA GLU A 156 -19.75 -9.58 16.11
C GLU A 156 -18.66 -10.66 16.14
N ASP A 157 -17.39 -10.26 16.09
CA ASP A 157 -16.26 -11.18 16.11
C ASP A 157 -15.96 -11.70 17.53
N LYS A 158 -16.42 -12.91 17.80
CA LYS A 158 -16.22 -13.57 19.10
C LYS A 158 -14.78 -14.04 19.34
N THR A 159 -13.93 -14.01 18.31
CA THR A 159 -12.50 -14.33 18.43
C THR A 159 -11.67 -13.11 18.85
N GLN A 160 -12.26 -11.91 18.78
CA GLN A 160 -11.63 -10.69 19.24
C GLN A 160 -11.24 -10.82 20.72
N ARG A 161 -9.98 -10.49 21.02
CA ARG A 161 -9.46 -10.50 22.39
C ARG A 161 -9.91 -9.23 23.11
N ILE A 162 -10.51 -9.42 24.28
CA ILE A 162 -11.02 -8.35 25.13
C ILE A 162 -10.19 -8.33 26.41
N THR A 163 -9.78 -7.12 26.82
CA THR A 163 -9.06 -6.89 28.06
C THR A 163 -10.02 -6.35 29.11
N LEU A 164 -10.12 -7.02 30.25
CA LEU A 164 -10.94 -6.62 31.38
C LEU A 164 -10.06 -6.24 32.57
N ALA A 165 -10.41 -5.15 33.25
CA ALA A 165 -9.82 -4.81 34.54
C ALA A 165 -10.37 -5.73 35.64
N GLN A 166 -9.50 -6.28 36.48
CA GLN A 166 -9.90 -7.07 37.65
C GLN A 166 -9.94 -6.22 38.93
N PRO A 167 -10.73 -6.63 39.94
CA PRO A 167 -10.80 -5.93 41.23
C PRO A 167 -9.48 -5.85 42.00
N ASP A 168 -8.53 -6.75 41.72
CA ASP A 168 -7.19 -6.78 42.33
C ASP A 168 -6.18 -5.87 41.60
N GLY A 169 -6.62 -5.14 40.57
CA GLY A 169 -5.79 -4.29 39.72
C GLY A 169 -5.06 -5.03 38.60
N SER A 170 -5.22 -6.34 38.49
CA SER A 170 -4.68 -7.12 37.37
C SER A 170 -5.55 -6.96 36.12
N ARG A 171 -5.00 -7.34 34.95
CA ARG A 171 -5.72 -7.33 33.67
C ARG A 171 -5.97 -8.76 33.21
N ARG A 172 -7.17 -9.03 32.72
CA ARG A 172 -7.53 -10.31 32.10
C ARG A 172 -7.78 -10.10 30.62
N GLU A 173 -6.97 -10.71 29.78
CA GLU A 173 -7.15 -10.69 28.33
C GLU A 173 -7.54 -12.08 27.83
N ALA A 174 -8.68 -12.20 27.15
CA ALA A 174 -9.11 -13.44 26.52
C ALA A 174 -10.05 -13.15 25.33
N PRO A 175 -10.19 -14.10 24.37
CA PRO A 175 -11.23 -14.02 23.35
C PRO A 175 -12.62 -13.84 23.97
N LEU A 176 -13.48 -13.04 23.33
CA LEU A 176 -14.83 -12.80 23.83
C LEU A 176 -15.61 -14.11 24.01
N ALA A 177 -15.47 -15.07 23.10
CA ALA A 177 -16.08 -16.40 23.22
C ALA A 177 -15.70 -17.13 24.53
N ASP A 178 -14.45 -17.00 24.97
CA ASP A 178 -13.97 -17.65 26.20
C ASP A 178 -14.51 -16.94 27.45
N LEU A 179 -14.58 -15.60 27.40
CA LEU A 179 -15.14 -14.78 28.47
C LEU A 179 -16.64 -15.06 28.67
N LEU A 180 -17.40 -15.24 27.58
CA LEU A 180 -18.83 -15.55 27.62
C LEU A 180 -19.12 -16.95 28.18
N ASN A 181 -18.20 -17.89 28.00
CA ASN A 181 -18.33 -19.26 28.50
C ASN A 181 -17.77 -19.45 29.91
N ASP A 182 -17.15 -18.42 30.49
CA ASP A 182 -16.58 -18.49 31.83
C ASP A 182 -17.65 -18.38 32.91
N LYS A 183 -17.84 -19.46 33.66
CA LYS A 183 -18.81 -19.56 34.76
C LYS A 183 -18.49 -18.66 35.96
N SER A 184 -17.27 -18.16 36.07
CA SER A 184 -16.86 -17.22 37.12
C SER A 184 -17.30 -15.78 36.85
N LEU A 185 -17.68 -15.46 35.62
CA LEU A 185 -18.15 -14.15 35.22
C LEU A 185 -19.67 -14.17 35.04
N GLU A 186 -20.37 -13.29 35.75
CA GLU A 186 -21.80 -13.13 35.58
C GLU A 186 -22.10 -12.28 34.33
N PRO A 187 -22.98 -12.71 33.41
CA PRO A 187 -23.21 -12.01 32.14
C PRO A 187 -23.68 -10.55 32.27
N ASP A 188 -24.40 -10.25 33.36
CA ASP A 188 -25.01 -8.94 33.64
C ASP A 188 -24.22 -8.12 34.66
N ALA A 189 -23.13 -8.67 35.21
CA ALA A 189 -22.30 -7.91 36.13
C ALA A 189 -21.57 -6.79 35.40
N SER A 190 -21.47 -5.63 36.06
CA SER A 190 -20.66 -4.52 35.56
C SER A 190 -19.20 -4.93 35.53
N ILE A 191 -18.61 -4.88 34.34
CA ILE A 191 -17.20 -5.12 34.06
C ILE A 191 -16.59 -3.82 33.51
N THR A 192 -15.30 -3.63 33.76
CA THR A 192 -14.55 -2.53 33.14
C THR A 192 -13.73 -3.10 32.00
N MET A 193 -14.11 -2.74 30.77
CA MET A 193 -13.37 -3.09 29.58
C MET A 193 -12.27 -2.04 29.34
N ILE A 194 -11.05 -2.52 29.09
CA ILE A 194 -9.90 -1.69 28.76
C ILE A 194 -9.69 -1.78 27.25
N THR A 195 -9.76 -0.64 26.58
CA THR A 195 -9.42 -0.51 25.16
C THR A 195 -8.12 0.27 25.03
N GLU A 196 -7.13 -0.33 24.37
CA GLU A 196 -5.87 0.33 24.06
C GLU A 196 -5.88 0.81 22.62
N LYS A 197 -5.65 2.11 22.42
CA LYS A 197 -5.56 2.73 21.10
C LYS A 197 -4.17 3.33 20.92
N LYS A 198 -3.50 2.95 19.84
CA LYS A 198 -2.25 3.60 19.44
C LYS A 198 -2.60 4.98 18.89
N GLN A 199 -1.99 6.00 19.45
CA GLN A 199 -2.14 7.39 19.06
C GLN A 199 -0.81 7.94 18.59
N THR A 200 -0.86 8.80 17.57
CA THR A 200 0.27 9.59 17.10
C THR A 200 -0.15 11.05 17.13
N ARG A 201 0.64 11.90 17.79
CA ARG A 201 0.36 13.33 17.92
C ARG A 201 1.59 14.15 17.57
N GLN A 202 1.44 15.08 16.64
CA GLN A 202 2.46 16.10 16.33
C GLN A 202 2.19 17.34 17.18
N ILE A 203 3.23 17.83 17.85
CA ILE A 203 3.14 18.96 18.79
C ILE A 203 4.52 19.62 18.93
N THR A 204 4.60 20.86 19.39
CA THR A 204 5.89 21.46 19.78
C THR A 204 6.21 21.23 21.25
N ALA A 205 7.48 21.34 21.65
CA ALA A 205 7.87 21.16 23.04
C ALA A 205 7.17 22.16 23.99
N GLY A 206 6.95 23.40 23.56
CA GLY A 206 6.24 24.42 24.35
C GLY A 206 4.75 24.13 24.52
N GLU A 207 4.14 23.43 23.57
CA GLU A 207 2.73 23.04 23.62
C GLU A 207 2.49 21.79 24.48
N LEU A 208 3.52 21.01 24.83
CA LEU A 208 3.38 19.85 25.72
C LEU A 208 2.70 20.20 27.05
N ALA A 209 3.04 21.36 27.62
CA ALA A 209 2.47 21.83 28.88
C ALA A 209 0.96 22.15 28.79
N ALA A 210 0.49 22.48 27.59
CA ALA A 210 -0.92 22.75 27.29
C ALA A 210 -1.65 21.51 26.74
N SER A 211 -0.96 20.38 26.58
CA SER A 211 -1.57 19.15 26.11
C SER A 211 -2.39 18.47 27.22
N ASP A 212 -3.43 17.72 26.82
CA ASP A 212 -4.25 16.93 27.74
C ASP A 212 -3.53 15.65 28.24
N LEU A 213 -2.25 15.49 27.93
CA LEU A 213 -1.49 14.30 28.29
C LEU A 213 -1.01 14.38 29.74
N SER A 214 -1.19 13.28 30.49
CA SER A 214 -0.62 13.17 31.83
C SER A 214 0.91 13.27 31.78
N PRO A 215 1.57 13.97 32.71
CA PRO A 215 3.02 13.96 32.82
C PRO A 215 3.64 12.57 33.01
N SER A 216 2.86 11.60 33.50
CA SER A 216 3.29 10.21 33.66
C SER A 216 3.04 9.32 32.43
N GLN A 217 2.44 9.86 31.37
CA GLN A 217 2.17 9.11 30.15
C GLN A 217 3.49 8.69 29.51
N GLU A 218 3.66 7.38 29.33
CA GLU A 218 4.76 6.82 28.55
C GLU A 218 4.54 7.11 27.07
N VAL A 219 5.59 7.61 26.42
CA VAL A 219 5.60 8.02 25.02
C VAL A 219 6.91 7.59 24.37
N ILE A 220 6.82 7.22 23.09
CA ILE A 220 7.97 7.18 22.19
C ILE A 220 7.97 8.51 21.45
N ALA A 221 8.88 9.40 21.81
CA ALA A 221 8.99 10.72 21.21
C ALA A 221 10.03 10.74 20.10
N THR A 222 9.64 11.22 18.93
CA THR A 222 10.54 11.60 17.84
C THR A 222 10.75 13.10 17.91
N ILE A 223 11.96 13.53 18.21
CA ILE A 223 12.37 14.94 18.36
C ILE A 223 13.06 15.37 17.06
N ASN A 224 12.56 16.43 16.43
CA ASN A 224 13.20 17.01 15.25
C ASN A 224 14.25 18.05 15.65
N ARG A 225 15.54 17.71 15.50
CA ARG A 225 16.70 18.57 15.81
C ARG A 225 17.13 19.45 14.64
N GLY A 226 16.23 19.72 13.70
CA GLY A 226 16.47 20.50 12.50
C GLY A 226 16.75 19.61 11.28
N VAL A 227 17.26 20.24 10.23
CA VAL A 227 17.46 19.62 8.92
C VAL A 227 18.91 19.76 8.51
N GLU A 228 19.44 18.70 7.90
CA GLU A 228 20.73 18.69 7.24
C GLU A 228 20.53 18.69 5.73
N GLU A 229 21.06 19.71 5.05
CA GLU A 229 21.03 19.79 3.59
C GLU A 229 22.32 19.24 3.02
N LEU A 230 22.21 18.35 2.03
CA LEU A 230 23.33 17.71 1.35
C LEU A 230 23.09 17.75 -0.16
N SER A 231 24.17 17.78 -0.93
CA SER A 231 24.11 17.60 -2.38
C SER A 231 24.41 16.15 -2.74
N VAL A 232 23.62 15.55 -3.63
CA VAL A 232 23.79 14.14 -4.02
C VAL A 232 25.17 13.90 -4.64
N LYS A 233 25.65 14.81 -5.49
CA LYS A 233 27.02 14.79 -6.05
C LYS A 233 28.14 14.85 -5.01
N ASP A 234 27.90 15.48 -3.85
CA ASP A 234 28.91 15.60 -2.80
C ASP A 234 28.99 14.29 -1.99
N ILE A 235 27.87 13.58 -1.88
CA ILE A 235 27.76 12.25 -1.27
C ILE A 235 28.36 11.19 -2.22
N VAL A 236 27.93 11.17 -3.48
CA VAL A 236 28.33 10.16 -4.48
C VAL A 236 29.59 10.61 -5.21
N GLN A 237 30.75 10.36 -4.61
CA GLN A 237 32.06 10.75 -5.15
C GLN A 237 32.61 9.81 -6.25
N SER A 238 31.77 8.92 -6.78
CA SER A 238 32.18 7.83 -7.68
C SER A 238 31.97 8.18 -9.15
N GLY A 239 33.05 8.62 -9.82
CA GLY A 239 33.13 8.72 -11.28
C GLY A 239 32.29 9.84 -11.92
N GLU A 240 32.55 10.12 -13.19
CA GLU A 240 31.74 11.06 -13.98
C GLU A 240 30.37 10.44 -14.27
N LEU A 241 29.42 10.63 -13.35
CA LEU A 241 28.01 10.38 -13.61
C LEU A 241 27.40 11.60 -14.31
N PRO A 242 26.47 11.41 -15.25
CA PRO A 242 25.79 12.53 -15.87
C PRO A 242 24.88 13.21 -14.84
N ASP A 243 24.72 14.53 -14.95
CA ASP A 243 23.92 15.32 -14.00
C ASP A 243 22.46 14.85 -13.91
N ASN A 244 21.93 14.28 -15.00
CA ASN A 244 20.57 13.73 -15.04
C ASN A 244 20.45 12.29 -14.50
N ALA A 245 21.51 11.69 -13.95
CA ALA A 245 21.43 10.39 -13.31
C ALA A 245 20.44 10.43 -12.14
N LEU A 246 19.59 9.40 -12.03
CA LEU A 246 18.56 9.32 -10.99
C LEU A 246 19.03 8.41 -9.87
N PHE A 247 18.81 8.85 -8.64
CA PHE A 247 19.08 8.10 -7.44
C PHE A 247 17.79 7.91 -6.66
N TYR A 248 17.49 6.68 -6.31
CA TYR A 248 16.50 6.40 -5.28
C TYR A 248 17.19 6.46 -3.92
N LEU A 249 16.67 7.31 -3.03
CA LEU A 249 17.21 7.55 -1.70
C LEU A 249 16.24 7.01 -0.66
N HIS A 250 16.75 6.25 0.30
CA HIS A 250 15.95 5.70 1.39
C HIS A 250 16.71 5.73 2.71
N ARG A 251 16.07 6.24 3.76
CA ARG A 251 16.64 6.23 5.10
C ARG A 251 16.37 4.89 5.77
N VAL A 252 17.42 4.24 6.26
CA VAL A 252 17.29 2.91 6.87
C VAL A 252 16.56 3.03 8.20
N THR A 253 15.53 2.22 8.38
CA THR A 253 14.71 2.11 9.60
C THR A 253 14.64 0.67 10.11
N GLU A 254 14.10 0.49 11.31
CA GLU A 254 13.82 -0.84 11.88
C GLU A 254 12.75 -1.63 11.09
N ALA A 255 12.02 -0.97 10.19
CA ALA A 255 11.06 -1.63 9.30
C ALA A 255 11.75 -2.37 8.14
N ASP A 256 13.00 -2.02 7.81
CA ASP A 256 13.75 -2.54 6.66
C ASP A 256 14.37 -3.92 6.91
N ARG A 257 13.55 -4.87 7.36
CA ARG A 257 13.97 -6.22 7.76
C ARG A 257 14.45 -7.09 6.60
N GLN A 258 14.03 -6.76 5.39
CA GLN A 258 14.44 -7.45 4.15
C GLN A 258 15.75 -6.89 3.57
N GLY A 259 16.43 -5.98 4.29
CA GLY A 259 17.68 -5.40 3.85
C GLY A 259 17.51 -4.52 2.61
N LEU A 260 18.61 -4.33 1.88
CA LEU A 260 18.61 -3.56 0.64
C LEU A 260 17.64 -4.10 -0.41
N TRP A 261 17.48 -5.42 -0.50
CA TRP A 261 16.55 -6.03 -1.44
C TRP A 261 15.13 -5.50 -1.25
N GLY A 262 14.62 -5.55 -0.01
CA GLY A 262 13.29 -5.05 0.32
C GLY A 262 13.17 -3.53 0.18
N ILE A 263 14.22 -2.78 0.51
CA ILE A 263 14.25 -1.31 0.31
C ILE A 263 14.08 -0.97 -1.17
N ILE A 264 14.88 -1.59 -2.05
CA ILE A 264 14.82 -1.32 -3.50
C ILE A 264 13.47 -1.79 -4.07
N GLN A 265 13.02 -2.99 -3.69
CA GLN A 265 11.76 -3.56 -4.16
C GLN A 265 10.58 -2.70 -3.75
N SER A 266 10.44 -2.39 -2.47
CA SER A 266 9.33 -1.59 -1.95
C SER A 266 9.35 -0.18 -2.53
N GLY A 267 10.52 0.43 -2.68
CA GLY A 267 10.69 1.73 -3.31
C GLY A 267 10.19 1.77 -4.76
N LEU A 268 10.59 0.78 -5.58
CA LEU A 268 10.11 0.66 -6.95
C LEU A 268 8.60 0.40 -7.02
N ILE A 269 8.09 -0.56 -6.24
CA ILE A 269 6.65 -0.90 -6.24
C ILE A 269 5.82 0.32 -5.84
N GLN A 270 6.20 1.01 -4.75
CA GLN A 270 5.42 2.16 -4.26
C GLN A 270 5.42 3.31 -5.26
N ARG A 271 6.57 3.67 -5.82
CA ARG A 271 6.68 4.81 -6.76
C ARG A 271 5.96 4.55 -8.08
N PHE A 272 6.08 3.35 -8.64
CA PHE A 272 5.38 2.98 -9.87
C PHE A 272 3.86 2.91 -9.66
N ARG A 273 3.43 2.47 -8.47
CA ARG A 273 2.01 2.41 -8.09
C ARG A 273 1.40 3.78 -7.80
N GLN A 274 2.13 4.69 -7.16
CA GLN A 274 1.66 6.05 -6.83
C GLN A 274 1.19 6.79 -8.10
N GLY A 275 1.84 6.53 -9.24
CA GLY A 275 1.47 7.13 -10.51
C GLY A 275 1.81 8.61 -10.60
N LEU A 276 1.77 9.13 -11.81
CA LEU A 276 2.01 10.55 -12.09
C LEU A 276 0.83 11.11 -12.88
N SER A 277 0.28 12.24 -12.44
CA SER A 277 -0.72 12.94 -13.24
C SER A 277 -0.05 13.55 -14.47
N LEU A 278 -0.41 13.07 -15.67
CA LEU A 278 0.17 13.54 -16.92
C LEU A 278 -0.88 14.34 -17.69
N GLU A 279 -0.72 15.65 -17.76
CA GLU A 279 -1.54 16.49 -18.62
C GLU A 279 -1.09 16.32 -20.08
N GLY A 280 -2.00 15.88 -20.96
CA GLY A 280 -1.88 16.05 -22.41
C GLY A 280 -1.30 14.88 -23.23
N ILE A 281 -0.84 13.78 -22.62
CA ILE A 281 -0.27 12.64 -23.38
C ILE A 281 -1.33 11.58 -23.68
N ALA A 282 -2.19 11.27 -22.71
CA ALA A 282 -3.28 10.32 -22.90
C ALA A 282 -4.61 11.06 -23.05
N LYS A 283 -5.27 10.93 -24.21
CA LYS A 283 -6.59 11.54 -24.47
C LYS A 283 -7.68 11.19 -23.44
N ASN A 284 -7.47 10.19 -22.58
CA ASN A 284 -8.42 9.72 -21.56
C ASN A 284 -7.77 9.26 -20.23
N LYS A 285 -6.49 9.57 -19.95
CA LYS A 285 -5.87 9.23 -18.66
C LYS A 285 -5.21 10.46 -18.04
N GLU A 286 -5.80 10.95 -16.95
CA GLU A 286 -5.25 12.04 -16.15
C GLU A 286 -4.04 11.60 -15.30
N THR A 287 -3.88 10.28 -15.08
CA THR A 287 -2.77 9.70 -14.31
C THR A 287 -2.20 8.46 -15.00
N VAL A 288 -0.88 8.41 -15.13
CA VAL A 288 -0.11 7.28 -15.66
C VAL A 288 0.57 6.56 -14.50
N SER A 289 0.18 5.31 -14.29
CA SER A 289 0.74 4.44 -13.27
C SER A 289 0.83 3.00 -13.75
N VAL A 290 1.74 2.26 -13.13
CA VAL A 290 1.97 0.84 -13.40
C VAL A 290 1.99 0.10 -12.07
N THR A 291 1.19 -0.97 -11.98
CA THR A 291 1.20 -1.83 -10.80
C THR A 291 2.25 -2.91 -11.00
N ILE A 292 3.28 -2.87 -10.15
CA ILE A 292 4.24 -3.97 -10.02
C ILE A 292 3.70 -4.94 -8.96
N PRO A 293 3.45 -6.22 -9.28
CA PRO A 293 3.03 -7.22 -8.30
C PRO A 293 4.04 -7.36 -7.15
N ALA A 294 3.55 -7.69 -5.95
CA ALA A 294 4.40 -7.84 -4.77
C ALA A 294 5.37 -9.03 -4.86
N ASP A 295 5.04 -10.03 -5.68
CA ASP A 295 5.82 -11.24 -5.95
C ASP A 295 6.60 -11.14 -7.29
N ALA A 296 6.69 -9.95 -7.90
CA ALA A 296 7.32 -9.78 -9.20
C ALA A 296 8.83 -10.08 -9.23
N ASP A 297 9.48 -10.12 -8.07
CA ASP A 297 10.88 -10.46 -7.87
C ASP A 297 11.11 -11.96 -7.60
N GLU A 298 10.06 -12.73 -7.31
CA GLU A 298 10.17 -14.16 -7.04
C GLU A 298 10.71 -14.94 -8.25
N PRO A 299 11.45 -16.04 -8.04
CA PRO A 299 11.91 -16.89 -9.13
C PRO A 299 10.73 -17.42 -9.97
N LEU A 300 10.93 -17.46 -11.28
CA LEU A 300 9.97 -18.06 -12.21
C LEU A 300 9.78 -19.56 -11.88
N PRO A 301 8.66 -20.19 -12.27
CA PRO A 301 8.43 -21.63 -12.06
C PRO A 301 9.54 -22.54 -12.64
N THR A 302 10.32 -22.01 -13.59
CA THR A 302 11.49 -22.66 -14.20
C THR A 302 12.74 -22.65 -13.29
N GLY A 303 12.69 -21.97 -12.14
CA GLY A 303 13.83 -21.74 -11.25
C GLY A 303 14.77 -20.61 -11.70
N LEU A 304 14.43 -19.89 -12.80
CA LEU A 304 15.19 -18.74 -13.27
C LEU A 304 14.75 -17.47 -12.53
N SER A 305 15.67 -16.54 -12.31
CA SER A 305 15.33 -15.22 -11.74
C SER A 305 14.35 -14.47 -12.64
N SER A 306 13.36 -13.84 -12.02
CA SER A 306 12.43 -12.91 -12.68
C SER A 306 13.14 -11.69 -13.26
N PHE A 307 12.42 -10.94 -14.09
CA PHE A 307 12.90 -9.67 -14.64
C PHE A 307 13.30 -8.70 -13.52
N LEU A 308 12.40 -8.48 -12.56
CA LEU A 308 12.66 -7.59 -11.42
C LEU A 308 13.77 -8.16 -10.52
N GLY A 309 13.76 -9.46 -10.23
CA GLY A 309 14.79 -10.09 -9.39
C GLY A 309 16.21 -9.92 -9.93
N LYS A 310 16.41 -9.92 -11.26
CA LYS A 310 17.72 -9.62 -11.87
C LYS A 310 18.16 -8.19 -11.64
N ILE A 311 17.23 -7.25 -11.80
CA ILE A 311 17.48 -5.83 -11.55
C ILE A 311 17.84 -5.62 -10.07
N LEU A 312 17.03 -6.16 -9.16
CA LEU A 312 17.25 -6.04 -7.73
C LEU A 312 18.63 -6.60 -7.32
N ASN A 313 19.01 -7.78 -7.81
CA ASN A 313 20.33 -8.34 -7.50
C ASN A 313 21.48 -7.40 -7.92
N GLN A 314 21.41 -6.84 -9.14
CA GLN A 314 22.41 -5.89 -9.61
C GLN A 314 22.42 -4.60 -8.77
N LYS A 315 21.26 -4.12 -8.33
CA LYS A 315 21.14 -2.90 -7.52
C LYS A 315 21.65 -3.08 -6.10
N VAL A 316 21.43 -4.24 -5.48
CA VAL A 316 22.00 -4.54 -4.17
C VAL A 316 23.52 -4.44 -4.22
N GLU A 317 24.16 -5.05 -5.23
CA GLU A 317 25.62 -5.05 -5.42
C GLU A 317 26.22 -3.68 -5.75
N SER A 318 25.43 -2.76 -6.32
CA SER A 318 25.91 -1.45 -6.80
C SER A 318 25.35 -0.26 -6.01
N SER A 319 24.68 -0.52 -4.90
CA SER A 319 24.14 0.50 -4.02
C SER A 319 25.25 1.21 -3.22
N TYR A 320 24.97 2.45 -2.84
CA TYR A 320 25.81 3.22 -1.95
C TYR A 320 25.14 3.38 -0.60
N ILE A 321 25.95 3.36 0.46
CA ILE A 321 25.49 3.52 1.84
C ILE A 321 26.23 4.71 2.45
N TYR A 322 25.50 5.79 2.72
CA TYR A 322 26.04 6.95 3.41
C TYR A 322 25.73 6.88 4.90
N ASN A 323 26.75 6.98 5.75
CA ASN A 323 26.57 7.00 7.21
C ASN A 323 26.59 8.44 7.75
N PHE A 324 25.51 8.87 8.39
CA PHE A 324 25.36 10.22 8.94
C PHE A 324 26.31 10.51 10.11
N SER A 325 26.68 9.49 10.89
CA SER A 325 27.54 9.66 12.06
C SER A 325 28.99 9.88 11.67
N THR A 326 29.48 9.12 10.69
CA THR A 326 30.88 9.17 10.25
C THR A 326 31.10 10.03 9.01
N HIS A 327 30.04 10.44 8.30
CA HIS A 327 30.09 11.16 7.02
C HIS A 327 30.91 10.38 5.97
N THR A 328 30.79 9.05 5.97
CA THR A 328 31.54 8.16 5.08
C THR A 328 30.61 7.36 4.19
N MET A 329 31.10 7.07 2.98
CA MET A 329 30.45 6.17 2.02
C MET A 329 30.95 4.74 2.17
N GLY A 330 30.03 3.80 2.08
CA GLY A 330 30.25 2.36 2.03
C GLY A 330 29.44 1.70 0.91
N HIS A 331 29.68 0.41 0.73
CA HIS A 331 29.08 -0.41 -0.33
C HIS A 331 28.71 -1.81 0.15
N ASP A 332 28.79 -2.08 1.45
CA ASP A 332 28.57 -3.42 1.97
C ASP A 332 27.07 -3.71 2.06
N PRO A 333 26.52 -4.56 1.17
CA PRO A 333 25.09 -4.78 1.12
C PRO A 333 24.55 -5.57 2.31
N ASP A 334 25.44 -6.26 3.04
CA ASP A 334 25.08 -7.13 4.17
C ASP A 334 25.03 -6.36 5.49
N LEU A 335 25.48 -5.09 5.51
CA LEU A 335 25.64 -4.30 6.73
C LEU A 335 24.87 -2.97 6.67
N ILE A 336 23.56 -3.05 6.85
CA ILE A 336 22.70 -1.87 7.08
C ILE A 336 22.43 -1.63 8.57
N HIS A 337 22.39 -0.36 8.96
CA HIS A 337 22.23 0.11 10.33
C HIS A 337 21.09 1.14 10.40
N PRO A 338 19.93 0.76 10.95
CA PRO A 338 18.80 1.65 11.16
C PRO A 338 19.17 2.95 11.88
N GLY A 339 18.53 4.05 11.46
CA GLY A 339 18.66 5.38 12.06
C GLY A 339 19.97 6.11 11.78
N GLN A 340 20.96 5.46 11.16
CA GLN A 340 22.29 6.05 10.93
C GLN A 340 22.71 6.09 9.47
N GLN A 341 21.94 5.49 8.58
CA GLN A 341 22.34 5.31 7.19
C GLN A 341 21.27 5.78 6.20
N LEU A 342 21.76 6.33 5.09
CA LEU A 342 21.02 6.62 3.87
C LEU A 342 21.50 5.66 2.78
N ILE A 343 20.56 4.98 2.14
CA ILE A 343 20.83 4.15 0.97
C ILE A 343 20.62 5.02 -0.27
N LEU A 344 21.57 4.98 -1.20
CA LEU A 344 21.45 5.61 -2.51
C LEU A 344 21.60 4.54 -3.58
N ILE A 345 20.56 4.36 -4.40
CA ILE A 345 20.54 3.38 -5.48
C ILE A 345 20.45 4.13 -6.80
N HIS A 346 21.48 4.01 -7.62
CA HIS A 346 21.50 4.60 -8.95
C HIS A 346 20.60 3.83 -9.91
N PHE A 347 19.72 4.53 -10.62
CA PHE A 347 18.92 4.02 -11.73
C PHE A 347 19.20 4.84 -12.99
N SER A 348 19.50 4.17 -14.10
CA SER A 348 19.54 4.90 -15.37
C SER A 348 18.11 5.17 -15.85
N PRO A 349 17.86 6.29 -16.55
CA PRO A 349 16.54 6.57 -17.11
C PRO A 349 16.02 5.43 -17.99
N ASP A 350 16.87 4.85 -18.85
CA ASP A 350 16.50 3.73 -19.72
C ASP A 350 16.13 2.47 -18.92
N GLU A 351 16.73 2.25 -17.75
CA GLU A 351 16.37 1.14 -16.89
C GLU A 351 14.97 1.30 -16.31
N LEU A 352 14.64 2.49 -15.80
CA LEU A 352 13.31 2.79 -15.28
C LEU A 352 12.24 2.72 -16.37
N LYS A 353 12.55 3.19 -17.60
CA LYS A 353 11.67 3.02 -18.76
C LYS A 353 11.41 1.55 -19.08
N ARG A 354 12.46 0.71 -19.09
CA ARG A 354 12.32 -0.74 -19.31
C ARG A 354 11.46 -1.41 -18.24
N ILE A 355 11.62 -1.03 -16.97
CA ILE A 355 10.78 -1.53 -15.88
C ILE A 355 9.32 -1.14 -16.13
N TYR A 356 9.08 0.13 -16.46
CA TYR A 356 7.73 0.63 -16.74
C TYR A 356 7.07 -0.14 -17.89
N LEU A 357 7.74 -0.22 -19.03
CA LEU A 357 7.23 -0.89 -20.24
C LEU A 357 6.91 -2.36 -19.99
N PHE A 358 7.81 -3.09 -19.31
CA PHE A 358 7.62 -4.50 -18.99
C PHE A 358 6.31 -4.76 -18.23
N PHE A 359 6.02 -3.96 -17.21
CA PHE A 359 4.80 -4.13 -16.41
C PHE A 359 3.56 -3.48 -17.04
N ALA A 360 3.73 -2.45 -17.89
CA ALA A 360 2.65 -1.88 -18.69
C ALA A 360 2.14 -2.89 -19.73
N GLU A 361 3.04 -3.60 -20.40
CA GLU A 361 2.72 -4.70 -21.34
C GLU A 361 2.00 -5.84 -20.62
N GLN A 362 2.50 -6.29 -19.48
CA GLN A 362 1.88 -7.37 -18.70
C GLN A 362 0.43 -7.05 -18.31
N ARG A 363 0.14 -5.77 -17.98
CA ARG A 363 -1.24 -5.31 -17.73
C ARG A 363 -2.11 -5.43 -18.98
N ASN A 364 -1.60 -5.04 -20.14
CA ASN A 364 -2.34 -5.09 -21.39
C ASN A 364 -2.65 -6.54 -21.79
N GLU A 365 -1.69 -7.45 -21.67
CA GLU A 365 -1.90 -8.89 -21.93
C GLU A 365 -2.97 -9.50 -21.00
N GLN A 366 -2.94 -9.15 -19.71
CA GLN A 366 -3.97 -9.58 -18.76
C GLN A 366 -5.35 -9.02 -19.14
N ALA A 367 -5.45 -7.73 -19.48
CA ALA A 367 -6.70 -7.10 -19.90
C ALA A 367 -7.28 -7.73 -21.17
N GLU A 368 -6.43 -8.06 -22.16
CA GLU A 368 -6.84 -8.77 -23.36
C GLU A 368 -7.33 -10.19 -23.07
N SER A 369 -6.70 -10.90 -22.12
CA SER A 369 -7.13 -12.25 -21.71
C SER A 369 -8.52 -12.28 -21.05
N PHE A 370 -8.95 -11.18 -20.40
CA PHE A 370 -10.30 -11.02 -19.86
C PHE A 370 -11.33 -10.55 -20.89
N ALA A 371 -10.89 -9.88 -21.96
CA ALA A 371 -11.75 -9.45 -23.06
C ALA A 371 -12.13 -10.60 -24.02
N ILE A 372 -11.39 -11.72 -23.98
CA ILE A 372 -11.69 -12.93 -24.76
C ILE A 372 -12.35 -13.98 -23.86
N GLN A 373 -13.63 -13.79 -23.54
CA GLN A 373 -14.53 -14.89 -23.14
C GLN A 373 -15.89 -14.71 -23.84
N PRO A 374 -16.21 -15.53 -24.87
CA PRO A 374 -17.55 -15.64 -25.43
C PRO A 374 -18.49 -16.51 -24.58
#